data_AF-A0A957S5V9-F1
#
_entry.id   AF-A0A957S5V9-F1
#
_cell.length_a   1.000
_cell.length_b   1.000
_cell.length_c   1.000
_cell.angle_alpha   90.00
_cell.angle_beta   90.00
_cell.angle_gamma   90.00
#
_symmetry.space_group_name_H-M   'P 1'
#
loop_
_entity.id
_entity.type
_entity.pdbx_description
1 polymer ?
#
loop_
_entity_poly.entity_id
_entity_poly.type
_entity_poly.pdbx_seq_one_letter_code
_entity_poly.pdbx_strand_id
1 'polypeptide(L)'
;MMALLMAFVMPSPSLAEEGELAVMLYDMSGRMVGSATLSDSEAGLQIETTVAGMEPLAGDRATMFHETAVCGVGDSFGADYGAVVQRLPNLQFYADGSGEYAVVAEGWTTADLMDSDGSAYVIHADGGADVGPPIICGVIPAGAPQVEVLPAEEETPATPDEDAVVSEVDEAPEVPAAPMPIFTEYEVTLRDMSGREVGTAMLSNDGNDLSIQTMIAGMDPVPGDRATMFHEVGICGTGGNFGADYGAVVQLLPNLQFYANGSAEYNVVADDWNVADLMDSDGTAYVIHAAAGDEVGPPIACGVIPAGAGPAPAPVDVDGGDDGSTSDEIDPYELSDEAYLALLVETGLVGDMINRDGEVIGSVSAFFLEGEMELSIFMIDLDPAEPYRRVAITSQGTCNAPSFDRSGEELIVMPYELEVWEDGYGDYFDYLEEVGSSEQFLDEDGSAVVVYESYGDDPGEIVACGSLESMTDWLADYGITVEEYIEYILGILW
;
A
#
# COMPACT_ATOMS: atom_id res chain seq x y z
N MET A 1 -31.37 -28.13 4.55
CA MET A 1 -29.93 -28.05 4.30
C MET A 1 -29.52 -26.69 4.84
N MET A 2 -28.88 -26.67 6.01
CA MET A 2 -28.65 -25.46 6.81
C MET A 2 -27.25 -24.99 6.44
N ALA A 3 -27.14 -23.95 5.61
CA ALA A 3 -25.87 -23.36 5.24
C ALA A 3 -25.41 -22.47 6.39
N LEU A 4 -24.32 -22.88 7.03
CA LEU A 4 -23.64 -22.13 8.08
C LEU A 4 -22.65 -21.20 7.37
N LEU A 5 -22.95 -19.90 7.35
CA LEU A 5 -22.04 -18.87 6.88
C LEU A 5 -20.97 -18.69 7.98
N MET A 6 -19.74 -19.17 7.73
CA MET A 6 -18.60 -18.80 8.56
C MET A 6 -17.97 -17.54 7.97
N ALA A 7 -18.01 -16.44 8.72
CA ALA A 7 -17.22 -15.26 8.41
C ALA A 7 -15.75 -15.59 8.63
N PHE A 8 -14.93 -15.45 7.58
CA PHE A 8 -13.48 -15.47 7.70
C PHE A 8 -13.07 -14.11 8.27
N VAL A 9 -12.58 -14.12 9.52
CA VAL A 9 -11.86 -12.99 10.09
C VAL A 9 -10.43 -13.13 9.58
N MET A 10 -9.99 -12.25 8.68
CA MET A 10 -8.56 -12.16 8.37
C MET A 10 -7.85 -11.57 9.60
N PRO A 11 -6.76 -12.17 10.08
CA PRO A 11 -5.96 -11.55 11.13
C PRO A 11 -5.39 -10.23 10.60
N SER A 12 -5.71 -9.13 11.28
CA SER A 12 -5.00 -7.86 11.07
C SER A 12 -3.53 -8.08 11.42
N PRO A 13 -2.57 -7.56 10.64
CA PRO A 13 -1.17 -7.59 11.03
C PRO A 13 -1.03 -6.85 12.37
N SER A 14 -0.62 -7.57 13.41
CA SER A 14 -0.18 -6.94 14.66
C SER A 14 1.13 -6.20 14.39
N LEU A 15 1.24 -4.97 14.89
CA LEU A 15 2.51 -4.24 14.94
C LEU A 15 3.55 -5.14 15.61
N ALA A 16 4.64 -5.44 14.89
CA ALA A 16 5.70 -6.30 15.37
C ALA A 16 6.34 -5.72 16.65
N GLU A 17 6.57 -6.55 17.67
CA GLU A 17 7.33 -6.12 18.86
C GLU A 17 8.83 -5.99 18.50
N GLU A 18 9.57 -5.06 19.13
CA GLU A 18 11.02 -4.90 18.91
C GLU A 18 11.75 -6.26 18.97
N GLY A 19 12.41 -6.65 17.88
CA GLY A 19 13.11 -7.94 17.77
C GLY A 19 12.35 -9.04 17.02
N GLU A 20 11.23 -8.70 16.37
CA GLU A 20 10.55 -9.56 15.40
C GLU A 20 11.05 -9.29 13.97
N LEU A 21 11.41 -10.36 13.27
CA LEU A 21 11.74 -10.36 11.85
C LEU A 21 10.55 -10.92 11.05
N ALA A 22 9.98 -10.10 10.16
CA ALA A 22 8.96 -10.55 9.21
C ALA A 22 9.58 -11.17 7.94
N VAL A 23 9.04 -12.28 7.48
CA VAL A 23 9.47 -13.01 6.28
C VAL A 23 8.25 -13.25 5.39
N MET A 24 8.29 -12.69 4.19
CA MET A 24 7.23 -12.88 3.19
C MET A 24 7.38 -14.22 2.48
N LEU A 25 6.26 -14.92 2.25
CA LEU A 25 6.26 -16.28 1.70
C LEU A 25 5.63 -16.33 0.31
N TYR A 26 6.39 -16.89 -0.63
CA TYR A 26 6.01 -16.97 -2.04
C TYR A 26 5.94 -18.41 -2.52
N ASP A 27 4.95 -18.72 -3.37
CA ASP A 27 4.85 -20.03 -4.04
C ASP A 27 5.77 -20.13 -5.27
N MET A 28 5.79 -21.30 -5.92
CA MET A 28 6.65 -21.54 -7.09
C MET A 28 6.37 -20.63 -8.29
N SER A 29 5.21 -19.96 -8.33
CA SER A 29 4.85 -19.00 -9.37
C SER A 29 5.31 -17.57 -9.05
N GLY A 30 5.88 -17.35 -7.85
CA GLY A 30 6.23 -16.04 -7.34
C GLY A 30 5.05 -15.29 -6.72
N ARG A 31 3.90 -15.95 -6.53
CA ARG A 31 2.76 -15.33 -5.88
C ARG A 31 2.93 -15.41 -4.37
N MET A 32 2.67 -14.29 -3.68
CA MET A 32 2.64 -14.24 -2.23
C MET A 32 1.48 -15.10 -1.69
N VAL A 33 1.78 -15.96 -0.74
CA VAL A 33 0.83 -16.91 -0.16
C VAL A 33 0.79 -16.87 1.37
N GLY A 34 1.63 -16.06 2.00
CA GLY A 34 1.66 -15.96 3.45
C GLY A 34 2.81 -15.13 3.97
N SER A 35 2.98 -15.19 5.29
CA SER A 35 4.09 -14.58 6.01
C SER A 35 4.52 -15.45 7.18
N ALA A 36 5.74 -15.23 7.66
CA ALA A 36 6.24 -15.74 8.92
C ALA A 36 6.84 -14.60 9.76
N THR A 37 6.66 -14.67 11.07
CA THR A 37 7.30 -13.77 12.04
C THR A 37 8.26 -14.57 12.88
N LEU A 38 9.48 -14.07 13.06
CA LEU A 38 10.56 -14.71 13.79
C LEU A 38 10.98 -13.81 14.95
N SER A 39 10.80 -14.24 16.19
CA SER A 39 11.24 -13.49 17.39
C SER A 39 12.20 -14.30 18.24
N ASP A 40 13.21 -13.63 18.80
CA ASP A 40 14.07 -14.24 19.80
C ASP A 40 13.35 -14.34 21.15
N SER A 41 13.40 -15.53 21.76
CA SER A 41 12.87 -15.78 23.10
C SER A 41 13.89 -16.48 23.98
N GLU A 42 13.65 -16.53 25.30
CA GLU A 42 14.51 -17.30 26.22
C GLU A 42 14.62 -18.80 25.87
N ALA A 43 13.62 -19.34 25.15
CA ALA A 43 13.58 -20.75 24.75
C ALA A 43 14.26 -21.01 23.38
N GLY A 44 14.64 -19.95 22.66
CA GLY A 44 15.12 -19.99 21.28
C GLY A 44 14.25 -19.16 20.36
N LEU A 45 14.39 -19.37 19.06
CA LEU A 45 13.69 -18.62 18.02
C LEU A 45 12.23 -19.06 17.92
N GLN A 46 11.30 -18.17 18.30
CA GLN A 46 9.86 -18.33 18.08
C GLN A 46 9.55 -18.01 16.62
N ILE A 47 8.80 -18.89 15.96
CA ILE A 47 8.43 -18.75 14.57
C ILE A 47 6.91 -18.94 14.49
N GLU A 48 6.23 -17.91 14.02
CA GLU A 48 4.81 -17.93 13.69
C GLU A 48 4.65 -17.84 12.19
N THR A 49 3.80 -18.65 11.58
CA THR A 49 3.64 -18.68 10.13
C THR A 49 2.19 -18.86 9.77
N THR A 50 1.74 -18.05 8.82
CA THR A 50 0.41 -18.12 8.22
C THR A 50 0.54 -18.24 6.71
N VAL A 51 -0.15 -19.21 6.13
CA VAL A 51 -0.23 -19.42 4.68
C VAL A 51 -1.69 -19.56 4.29
N ALA A 52 -2.08 -18.96 3.17
CA ALA A 52 -3.42 -19.04 2.60
C ALA A 52 -3.37 -19.09 1.07
N GLY A 53 -4.48 -19.51 0.46
CA GLY A 53 -4.65 -19.46 -0.99
C GLY A 53 -3.75 -20.42 -1.78
N MET A 54 -3.21 -21.47 -1.14
CA MET A 54 -2.59 -22.58 -1.87
C MET A 54 -3.68 -23.42 -2.55
N GLU A 55 -3.33 -24.11 -3.64
CA GLU A 55 -4.20 -25.18 -4.14
C GLU A 55 -4.47 -26.19 -3.01
N PRO A 56 -5.64 -26.85 -2.95
CA PRO A 56 -6.00 -27.79 -1.88
C PRO A 56 -4.92 -28.85 -1.63
N LEU A 57 -4.12 -28.64 -0.57
CA LEU A 57 -2.91 -29.40 -0.29
C LEU A 57 -2.87 -29.85 1.17
N ALA A 58 -3.90 -30.54 1.63
CA ALA A 58 -4.00 -31.02 3.01
C ALA A 58 -2.86 -31.97 3.40
N GLY A 59 -2.39 -31.86 4.64
CA GLY A 59 -1.38 -32.75 5.23
C GLY A 59 -0.17 -32.02 5.79
N ASP A 60 0.71 -32.78 6.42
CA ASP A 60 1.97 -32.29 6.96
C ASP A 60 2.94 -31.92 5.83
N ARG A 61 3.57 -30.74 5.97
CA ARG A 61 4.63 -30.23 5.10
C ARG A 61 5.88 -29.95 5.92
N ALA A 62 7.02 -30.43 5.44
CA ALA A 62 8.27 -30.18 6.14
C ALA A 62 8.65 -28.70 5.99
N THR A 63 9.06 -28.10 7.10
CA THR A 63 9.50 -26.71 7.19
C THR A 63 10.98 -26.70 7.60
N MET A 64 11.80 -25.90 6.92
CA MET A 64 13.25 -25.91 7.11
C MET A 64 13.85 -24.52 6.91
N PHE A 65 14.97 -24.28 7.59
CA PHE A 65 15.91 -23.22 7.23
C PHE A 65 17.04 -23.79 6.39
N HIS A 66 17.46 -22.99 5.44
CA HIS A 66 18.43 -23.29 4.40
C HIS A 66 19.54 -22.24 4.42
N GLU A 67 20.79 -22.66 4.16
CA GLU A 67 22.00 -21.83 4.27
C GLU A 67 22.03 -20.59 3.38
N THR A 68 21.21 -20.51 2.34
CA THR A 68 21.34 -19.44 1.35
C THR A 68 20.00 -18.74 1.15
N ALA A 69 19.99 -17.41 1.25
CA ALA A 69 18.86 -16.48 1.10
C ALA A 69 18.23 -16.41 -0.31
N VAL A 70 18.16 -17.53 -1.05
CA VAL A 70 17.65 -17.54 -2.42
C VAL A 70 16.25 -18.14 -2.47
N CYS A 71 15.27 -17.37 -2.93
CA CYS A 71 13.98 -17.88 -3.38
C CYS A 71 13.83 -17.65 -4.90
N GLY A 72 14.03 -18.71 -5.69
CA GLY A 72 13.79 -18.68 -7.14
C GLY A 72 12.30 -18.70 -7.49
N VAL A 73 11.98 -18.69 -8.79
CA VAL A 73 10.63 -18.96 -9.33
C VAL A 73 10.71 -20.00 -10.46
N GLY A 74 9.59 -20.69 -10.74
CA GLY A 74 9.50 -21.70 -11.79
C GLY A 74 10.53 -22.82 -11.61
N ASP A 75 11.29 -23.14 -12.66
CA ASP A 75 12.27 -24.23 -12.66
C ASP A 75 13.49 -23.97 -11.75
N SER A 76 13.69 -22.72 -11.29
CA SER A 76 14.76 -22.36 -10.34
C SER A 76 14.35 -22.52 -8.88
N PHE A 77 13.06 -22.78 -8.62
CA PHE A 77 12.55 -23.00 -7.28
C PHE A 77 13.17 -24.27 -6.68
N GLY A 78 14.04 -24.11 -5.68
CA GLY A 78 14.73 -25.22 -5.02
C GLY A 78 16.09 -25.61 -5.57
N ALA A 79 16.64 -24.87 -6.55
CA ALA A 79 17.93 -25.22 -7.14
C ALA A 79 19.12 -24.87 -6.22
N ASP A 80 19.01 -23.79 -5.43
CA ASP A 80 20.17 -23.10 -4.85
C ASP A 80 20.02 -22.72 -3.36
N TYR A 81 19.22 -23.44 -2.59
CA TYR A 81 19.01 -23.13 -1.16
C TYR A 81 20.18 -23.51 -0.23
N GLY A 82 21.28 -24.06 -0.75
CA GLY A 82 22.35 -24.59 0.11
C GLY A 82 21.92 -25.80 0.97
N ALA A 83 22.69 -26.13 2.00
CA ALA A 83 22.33 -27.22 2.90
C ALA A 83 21.17 -26.81 3.84
N VAL A 84 20.47 -27.82 4.38
CA VAL A 84 19.50 -27.59 5.46
C VAL A 84 20.27 -27.33 6.75
N VAL A 85 20.13 -26.14 7.32
CA VAL A 85 20.76 -25.79 8.61
C VAL A 85 19.90 -26.23 9.79
N GLN A 86 18.58 -26.17 9.63
CA GLN A 86 17.64 -26.54 10.68
C GLN A 86 16.35 -27.11 10.08
N ARG A 87 15.91 -28.25 10.62
CA ARG A 87 14.58 -28.81 10.32
C ARG A 87 13.63 -28.48 11.45
N LEU A 88 12.50 -27.89 11.12
CA LEU A 88 11.45 -27.49 12.06
C LEU A 88 10.34 -28.57 12.11
N PRO A 89 9.44 -28.51 13.12
CA PRO A 89 8.23 -29.32 13.11
C PRO A 89 7.36 -29.03 11.89
N ASN A 90 6.73 -30.07 11.33
CA ASN A 90 5.91 -29.92 10.13
C ASN A 90 4.77 -28.91 10.31
N LEU A 91 4.52 -28.11 9.28
CA LEU A 91 3.33 -27.27 9.15
C LEU A 91 2.17 -28.12 8.61
N GLN A 92 1.03 -28.10 9.29
CA GLN A 92 -0.17 -28.81 8.88
C GLN A 92 -1.01 -27.91 7.96
N PHE A 93 -1.16 -28.30 6.70
CA PHE A 93 -2.09 -27.65 5.79
C PHE A 93 -3.49 -28.22 5.91
N TYR A 94 -4.49 -27.35 5.87
CA TYR A 94 -5.91 -27.65 5.82
C TYR A 94 -6.37 -27.95 4.39
N ALA A 95 -7.60 -28.45 4.26
CA ALA A 95 -8.17 -28.86 2.96
C ALA A 95 -8.45 -27.69 2.01
N ASP A 96 -8.52 -26.46 2.53
CA ASP A 96 -8.68 -25.23 1.75
C ASP A 96 -7.34 -24.63 1.28
N GLY A 97 -6.21 -25.29 1.58
CA GLY A 97 -4.88 -24.79 1.22
C GLY A 97 -4.33 -23.74 2.19
N SER A 98 -5.00 -23.48 3.32
CA SER A 98 -4.44 -22.66 4.40
C SER A 98 -3.57 -23.50 5.36
N GLY A 99 -2.69 -22.85 6.12
CA GLY A 99 -1.89 -23.46 7.16
C GLY A 99 -1.42 -22.41 8.16
N GLU A 100 -1.46 -22.75 9.43
CA GLU A 100 -0.97 -21.89 10.53
C GLU A 100 -0.11 -22.75 11.45
N TYR A 101 1.04 -22.23 11.89
CA TYR A 101 1.79 -22.85 12.99
C TYR A 101 2.57 -21.83 13.80
N ALA A 102 2.81 -22.19 15.06
CA ALA A 102 3.74 -21.51 15.96
C ALA A 102 4.67 -22.57 16.58
N VAL A 103 5.99 -22.41 16.45
CA VAL A 103 7.00 -23.30 17.05
C VAL A 103 8.15 -22.51 17.65
N VAL A 104 8.93 -23.17 18.50
CA VAL A 104 10.21 -22.64 18.99
C VAL A 104 11.34 -23.54 18.51
N ALA A 105 12.31 -22.97 17.80
CA ALA A 105 13.55 -23.65 17.44
C ALA A 105 14.57 -23.48 18.57
N GLU A 106 14.65 -24.49 19.44
CA GLU A 106 15.56 -24.46 20.59
C GLU A 106 17.02 -24.25 20.17
N GLY A 107 17.69 -23.27 20.79
CA GLY A 107 19.10 -22.97 20.56
C GLY A 107 19.41 -22.23 19.25
N TRP A 108 18.38 -21.74 18.56
CA TRP A 108 18.50 -20.83 17.43
C TRP A 108 18.04 -19.43 17.82
N THR A 109 18.56 -18.44 17.12
CA THR A 109 18.19 -17.03 17.21
C THR A 109 18.00 -16.43 15.81
N THR A 110 17.42 -15.23 15.71
CA THR A 110 17.35 -14.48 14.45
C THR A 110 18.75 -14.23 13.88
N ALA A 111 19.73 -13.96 14.76
CA ALA A 111 21.13 -13.74 14.38
C ALA A 111 21.79 -14.98 13.73
N ASP A 112 21.35 -16.19 14.08
CA ASP A 112 21.86 -17.42 13.45
C ASP A 112 21.37 -17.60 12.00
N LEU A 113 20.28 -16.91 11.62
CA LEU A 113 19.68 -16.97 10.27
C LEU A 113 20.06 -15.77 9.40
N MET A 114 20.45 -14.66 10.02
CA MET A 114 20.89 -13.44 9.37
C MET A 114 22.42 -13.40 9.24
N ASP A 115 23.04 -14.50 8.80
CA ASP A 115 24.48 -14.55 8.58
C ASP A 115 24.89 -13.77 7.29
N SER A 116 26.12 -13.97 6.81
CA SER A 116 26.66 -13.20 5.69
C SER A 116 25.92 -13.39 4.36
N ASP A 117 25.20 -14.49 4.22
CA ASP A 117 24.46 -14.91 3.04
C ASP A 117 22.96 -15.09 3.32
N GLY A 118 22.53 -14.71 4.53
CA GLY A 118 21.17 -14.83 5.00
C GLY A 118 20.72 -16.29 5.03
N SER A 119 19.41 -16.50 5.02
CA SER A 119 18.85 -17.86 5.01
C SER A 119 17.57 -17.91 4.22
N ALA A 120 17.18 -19.10 3.76
CA ALA A 120 15.85 -19.30 3.20
C ALA A 120 14.97 -20.09 4.18
N TYR A 121 13.76 -19.61 4.39
CA TYR A 121 12.71 -20.33 5.09
C TYR A 121 11.81 -21.05 4.08
N VAL A 122 11.83 -22.38 4.10
CA VAL A 122 11.29 -23.22 3.02
C VAL A 122 10.25 -24.20 3.54
N ILE A 123 9.13 -24.29 2.83
CA ILE A 123 8.08 -25.29 3.05
C ILE A 123 8.07 -26.27 1.87
N HIS A 124 8.18 -27.56 2.16
CA HIS A 124 8.27 -28.62 1.17
C HIS A 124 6.95 -29.32 0.89
N ALA A 125 6.87 -29.96 -0.28
CA ALA A 125 5.71 -30.70 -0.75
C ALA A 125 5.32 -31.86 0.17
N ASP A 126 6.22 -32.46 0.95
CA ASP A 126 5.93 -33.60 1.83
C ASP A 126 6.53 -33.40 3.24
N GLY A 127 5.82 -33.85 4.28
CA GLY A 127 6.29 -33.83 5.69
C GLY A 127 7.17 -35.00 6.11
N GLY A 128 7.62 -35.84 5.16
CA GLY A 128 8.32 -37.10 5.41
C GLY A 128 9.83 -36.99 5.62
N ALA A 129 10.52 -38.14 5.63
CA ALA A 129 11.98 -38.18 5.54
C ALA A 129 12.45 -37.71 4.15
N ASP A 130 11.75 -38.18 3.12
CA ASP A 130 11.81 -37.63 1.77
C ASP A 130 10.76 -36.51 1.69
N VAL A 131 11.23 -35.27 1.72
CA VAL A 131 10.35 -34.09 1.83
C VAL A 131 9.82 -33.59 0.49
N GLY A 132 10.29 -34.16 -0.62
CA GLY A 132 9.87 -33.72 -1.95
C GLY A 132 10.40 -32.31 -2.29
N PRO A 133 9.95 -31.75 -3.43
CA PRO A 133 10.37 -30.42 -3.86
C PRO A 133 9.84 -29.33 -2.92
N PRO A 134 10.52 -28.18 -2.84
CA PRO A 134 9.99 -27.01 -2.16
C PRO A 134 8.77 -26.46 -2.89
N ILE A 135 7.79 -25.93 -2.14
CA ILE A 135 6.55 -25.36 -2.68
C ILE A 135 6.30 -23.91 -2.24
N ILE A 136 6.89 -23.49 -1.12
CA ILE A 136 6.85 -22.11 -0.62
C ILE A 136 8.24 -21.75 -0.10
N CYS A 137 8.67 -20.51 -0.32
CA CYS A 137 9.96 -19.99 0.09
C CYS A 137 9.81 -18.54 0.55
N GLY A 138 10.49 -18.19 1.63
CA GLY A 138 10.70 -16.81 2.07
C GLY A 138 12.19 -16.57 2.34
N VAL A 139 12.65 -15.37 2.04
CA VAL A 139 14.04 -14.99 2.25
C VAL A 139 14.19 -14.32 3.61
N ILE A 140 15.14 -14.80 4.39
CA ILE A 140 15.65 -14.12 5.58
C ILE A 140 16.92 -13.39 5.15
N PRO A 141 16.94 -12.06 5.23
CA PRO A 141 18.03 -11.26 4.72
C PRO A 141 19.32 -11.51 5.50
N ALA A 142 20.45 -11.32 4.82
CA ALA A 142 21.75 -11.24 5.48
C ALA A 142 21.75 -10.08 6.49
N GLY A 143 22.22 -10.34 7.70
CA GLY A 143 22.42 -9.32 8.71
C GLY A 143 23.66 -8.50 8.40
N ALA A 144 23.72 -7.27 8.95
CA ALA A 144 24.99 -6.57 9.01
C ALA A 144 26.02 -7.49 9.67
N PRO A 145 27.29 -7.54 9.19
CA PRO A 145 28.30 -8.41 9.76
C PRO A 145 28.36 -8.11 11.25
N GLN A 146 27.95 -9.10 12.06
CA GLN A 146 28.02 -9.03 13.50
C GLN A 146 29.46 -8.69 13.84
N VAL A 147 29.71 -7.45 14.27
CA VAL A 147 31.03 -7.06 14.76
C VAL A 147 31.26 -7.98 15.94
N GLU A 148 32.11 -8.99 15.76
CA GLU A 148 32.48 -9.93 16.81
C GLU A 148 32.95 -9.05 17.97
N VAL A 149 32.08 -8.89 18.97
CA VAL A 149 32.38 -8.09 20.15
C VAL A 149 33.47 -8.88 20.84
N LEU A 150 34.72 -8.53 20.52
CA LEU A 150 35.89 -9.08 21.18
C LEU A 150 35.59 -8.98 22.67
N PRO A 151 35.69 -10.09 23.42
CA PRO A 151 35.30 -10.11 24.82
C PRO A 151 35.99 -8.94 25.50
N ALA A 152 35.18 -8.03 26.05
CA ALA A 152 35.67 -6.82 26.69
C ALA A 152 36.84 -7.19 27.57
N GLU A 153 38.02 -6.62 27.29
CA GLU A 153 39.18 -6.82 28.15
C GLU A 153 38.74 -6.50 29.56
N GLU A 154 38.79 -7.50 30.44
CA GLU A 154 38.31 -7.45 31.81
C GLU A 154 39.06 -6.31 32.52
N GLU A 155 38.47 -5.11 32.54
CA GLU A 155 39.09 -3.97 33.21
C GLU A 155 39.16 -4.29 34.70
N THR A 156 40.37 -4.60 35.15
CA THR A 156 40.69 -4.74 36.57
C THR A 156 40.13 -3.54 37.34
N PRO A 157 39.35 -3.76 38.41
CA PRO A 157 38.66 -2.70 39.12
C PRO A 157 39.69 -1.73 39.72
N ALA A 158 39.63 -0.47 39.30
CA ALA A 158 40.37 0.60 39.94
C ALA A 158 39.92 0.72 41.40
N THR A 159 40.89 0.65 42.31
CA THR A 159 40.69 0.89 43.75
C THR A 159 40.07 2.27 44.00
N PRO A 160 39.08 2.38 44.91
CA PRO A 160 38.40 3.64 45.17
C PRO A 160 39.31 4.59 45.97
N ASP A 161 39.51 5.80 45.45
CA ASP A 161 40.09 6.92 46.20
C ASP A 161 39.01 7.51 47.13
N GLU A 162 39.23 7.36 48.44
CA GLU A 162 38.56 8.10 49.51
C GLU A 162 39.00 9.57 49.41
N ASP A 163 38.11 10.45 48.94
CA ASP A 163 37.86 11.80 49.49
C ASP A 163 37.16 12.69 48.44
N ALA A 164 35.83 12.68 48.45
CA ALA A 164 35.05 13.72 47.78
C ALA A 164 33.83 14.11 48.61
N VAL A 165 33.76 15.41 48.85
CA VAL A 165 32.90 16.13 49.80
C VAL A 165 31.45 16.13 49.34
N VAL A 166 30.56 15.80 50.28
CA VAL A 166 29.11 15.87 50.17
C VAL A 166 28.68 17.32 49.88
N SER A 167 28.07 17.55 48.72
CA SER A 167 27.23 18.72 48.44
C SER A 167 25.83 18.22 48.09
N GLU A 168 24.85 18.66 48.87
CA GLU A 168 23.43 18.40 48.68
C GLU A 168 22.99 19.03 47.35
N VAL A 169 22.56 18.18 46.40
CA VAL A 169 21.94 18.61 45.14
C VAL A 169 20.43 18.49 45.32
N ASP A 170 19.75 19.64 45.22
CA ASP A 170 18.30 19.77 45.15
C ASP A 170 17.75 18.88 44.02
N GLU A 171 16.80 18.02 44.37
CA GLU A 171 16.09 17.10 43.50
C GLU A 171 15.19 17.92 42.55
N ALA A 172 15.63 18.08 41.30
CA ALA A 172 14.81 18.62 40.23
C ALA A 172 13.70 17.62 39.88
N PRO A 173 12.47 18.07 39.59
CA PRO A 173 11.36 17.18 39.26
C PRO A 173 11.71 16.32 38.04
N GLU A 174 11.52 15.01 38.17
CA GLU A 174 11.64 14.04 37.09
C GLU A 174 10.76 14.50 35.92
N VAL A 175 11.40 14.95 34.85
CA VAL A 175 10.75 15.14 33.55
C VAL A 175 10.32 13.74 33.10
N PRO A 176 9.03 13.49 32.83
CA PRO A 176 8.60 12.20 32.32
C PRO A 176 9.43 11.88 31.08
N ALA A 177 10.05 10.69 31.05
CA ALA A 177 10.79 10.23 29.89
C ALA A 177 9.92 10.40 28.66
N ALA A 178 10.42 11.15 27.67
CA ALA A 178 9.76 11.24 26.38
C ALA A 178 9.55 9.80 25.85
N PRO A 179 8.37 9.47 25.30
CA PRO A 179 8.17 8.18 24.67
C PRO A 179 9.30 7.96 23.66
N MET A 180 9.97 6.80 23.72
CA MET A 180 10.98 6.43 22.74
C MET A 180 10.34 6.41 21.35
N PRO A 181 11.09 6.78 20.29
CA PRO A 181 10.57 6.78 18.93
C PRO A 181 10.04 5.38 18.59
N ILE A 182 8.79 5.35 18.12
CA ILE A 182 8.17 4.14 17.59
C ILE A 182 8.92 3.83 16.30
N PHE A 183 9.58 2.68 16.20
CA PHE A 183 10.19 2.23 14.96
C PHE A 183 9.07 2.03 13.94
N THR A 184 9.05 2.88 12.91
CA THR A 184 8.15 2.72 11.76
C THR A 184 8.89 1.89 10.72
N GLU A 185 8.56 0.61 10.64
CA GLU A 185 8.87 -0.20 9.47
C GLU A 185 7.79 0.04 8.41
N TYR A 186 8.20 0.14 7.14
CA TYR A 186 7.31 0.36 6.02
C TYR A 186 7.70 -0.52 4.84
N GLU A 187 6.75 -1.32 4.36
CA GLU A 187 6.95 -2.22 3.22
C GLU A 187 6.50 -1.57 1.91
N VAL A 188 7.34 -1.65 0.89
CA VAL A 188 7.11 -1.14 -0.46
C VAL A 188 7.12 -2.30 -1.45
N THR A 189 6.01 -2.53 -2.15
CA THR A 189 5.96 -3.49 -3.25
C THR A 189 6.62 -2.91 -4.52
N LEU A 190 7.59 -3.63 -5.08
CA LEU A 190 8.27 -3.25 -6.32
C LEU A 190 7.63 -3.93 -7.52
N ARG A 191 7.30 -3.14 -8.55
CA ARG A 191 6.73 -3.60 -9.82
C ARG A 191 7.64 -3.25 -10.99
N ASP A 192 7.70 -4.12 -11.99
CA ASP A 192 8.39 -3.85 -13.24
C ASP A 192 7.53 -3.01 -14.21
N MET A 193 8.08 -2.69 -15.39
CA MET A 193 7.38 -1.96 -16.45
C MET A 193 6.07 -2.62 -16.91
N SER A 194 5.83 -3.90 -16.63
CA SER A 194 4.57 -4.58 -16.95
C SER A 194 3.54 -4.53 -15.83
N GLY A 195 3.85 -3.86 -14.71
CA GLY A 195 3.03 -3.85 -13.49
C GLY A 195 3.15 -5.13 -12.66
N ARG A 196 3.97 -6.08 -13.12
CA ARG A 196 4.21 -7.34 -12.43
C ARG A 196 5.07 -7.06 -11.21
N GLU A 197 4.66 -7.59 -10.07
CA GLU A 197 5.46 -7.57 -8.85
C GLU A 197 6.75 -8.36 -9.05
N VAL A 198 7.87 -7.72 -8.74
CA VAL A 198 9.22 -8.27 -8.88
C VAL A 198 9.99 -8.26 -7.58
N GLY A 199 9.47 -7.66 -6.52
CA GLY A 199 10.17 -7.62 -5.24
C GLY A 199 9.46 -6.79 -4.18
N THR A 200 10.14 -6.65 -3.06
CA THR A 200 9.72 -5.81 -1.93
C THR A 200 10.93 -5.03 -1.41
N ALA A 201 10.67 -3.86 -0.84
CA ALA A 201 11.65 -3.09 -0.09
C ALA A 201 11.08 -2.78 1.30
N MET A 202 11.83 -3.13 2.35
CA MET A 202 11.52 -2.76 3.72
C MET A 202 12.32 -1.51 4.08
N LEU A 203 11.62 -0.50 4.61
CA LEU A 203 12.18 0.77 5.05
C LEU A 203 12.03 0.86 6.56
N SER A 204 13.10 1.19 7.28
CA SER A 204 13.03 1.36 8.73
C SER A 204 13.98 2.45 9.20
N ASN A 205 13.66 3.10 10.31
CA ASN A 205 14.56 4.08 10.93
C ASN A 205 15.62 3.36 11.77
N ASP A 206 16.90 3.59 11.49
CA ASP A 206 18.03 3.23 12.35
C ASP A 206 18.59 4.52 12.99
N GLY A 207 18.01 4.91 14.12
CA GLY A 207 18.27 6.21 14.73
C GLY A 207 17.72 7.37 13.89
N ASN A 208 18.61 8.18 13.30
CA ASN A 208 18.27 9.27 12.39
C ASN A 208 18.49 8.92 10.92
N ASP A 209 18.93 7.68 10.65
CA ASP A 209 19.25 7.21 9.32
C ASP A 209 18.17 6.24 8.83
N LEU A 210 18.07 6.10 7.51
CA LEU A 210 17.07 5.25 6.87
C LEU A 210 17.74 3.96 6.45
N SER A 211 17.33 2.84 7.04
CA SER A 211 17.69 1.52 6.58
C SER A 211 16.73 1.07 5.47
N ILE A 212 17.30 0.53 4.40
CA ILE A 212 16.58 0.08 3.20
C ILE A 212 17.03 -1.34 2.89
N GLN A 213 16.09 -2.27 2.92
CA GLN A 213 16.33 -3.65 2.56
C GLN A 213 15.47 -4.07 1.39
N THR A 214 16.08 -4.34 0.24
CA THR A 214 15.35 -4.65 -0.99
C THR A 214 15.63 -6.07 -1.45
N MET A 215 14.57 -6.81 -1.76
CA MET A 215 14.65 -8.16 -2.31
C MET A 215 13.87 -8.24 -3.62
N ILE A 216 14.54 -8.68 -4.68
CA ILE A 216 13.97 -8.76 -6.03
C ILE A 216 14.16 -10.15 -6.58
N ALA A 217 13.13 -10.69 -7.20
CA ALA A 217 13.12 -11.97 -7.87
C ALA A 217 12.43 -11.89 -9.23
N GLY A 218 12.89 -12.72 -10.18
CA GLY A 218 12.19 -12.93 -11.44
C GLY A 218 12.16 -11.72 -12.38
N MET A 219 13.12 -10.79 -12.28
CA MET A 219 13.35 -9.83 -13.36
C MET A 219 14.03 -10.54 -14.54
N ASP A 220 13.71 -10.11 -15.77
CA ASP A 220 14.44 -10.60 -16.94
C ASP A 220 15.93 -10.32 -16.73
N PRO A 221 16.82 -11.31 -16.87
CA PRO A 221 18.16 -11.25 -16.32
C PRO A 221 18.99 -10.15 -16.99
N VAL A 222 19.17 -9.04 -16.27
CA VAL A 222 20.15 -8.01 -16.60
C VAL A 222 21.19 -7.99 -15.48
N PRO A 223 22.21 -8.88 -15.51
CA PRO A 223 23.25 -8.89 -14.49
C PRO A 223 24.04 -7.58 -14.51
N GLY A 224 24.54 -7.18 -13.33
CA GLY A 224 25.33 -5.95 -13.16
C GLY A 224 24.67 -4.94 -12.24
N ASP A 225 25.39 -3.85 -12.02
CA ASP A 225 24.94 -2.72 -11.21
C ASP A 225 23.75 -1.99 -11.86
N ARG A 226 22.83 -1.52 -11.01
CA ARG A 226 21.66 -0.70 -11.31
C ARG A 226 21.60 0.45 -10.32
N ALA A 227 21.39 1.66 -10.81
CA ALA A 227 21.19 2.79 -9.93
C ALA A 227 19.87 2.63 -9.17
N THR A 228 19.87 3.00 -7.89
CA THR A 228 18.66 3.03 -7.07
C THR A 228 18.50 4.42 -6.48
N MET A 229 17.27 4.94 -6.51
CA MET A 229 17.01 6.34 -6.19
C MET A 229 15.64 6.49 -5.54
N PHE A 230 15.51 7.49 -4.67
CA PHE A 230 14.22 8.05 -4.31
C PHE A 230 13.91 9.27 -5.15
N HIS A 231 12.65 9.38 -5.49
CA HIS A 231 12.10 10.35 -6.41
C HIS A 231 10.95 11.08 -5.72
N GLU A 232 10.86 12.39 -5.96
CA GLU A 232 9.96 13.32 -5.28
C GLU A 232 8.48 12.94 -5.34
N VAL A 233 8.07 12.20 -6.36
CA VAL A 233 6.65 11.88 -6.58
C VAL A 233 6.44 10.37 -6.49
N GLY A 234 5.50 9.95 -5.63
CA GLY A 234 5.12 8.57 -5.36
C GLY A 234 4.33 7.88 -6.48
N ILE A 235 4.81 7.98 -7.72
CA ILE A 235 4.15 7.37 -8.88
C ILE A 235 5.03 6.27 -9.45
N CYS A 236 4.44 5.09 -9.65
CA CYS A 236 5.01 4.00 -10.42
C CYS A 236 4.07 3.66 -11.57
N GLY A 237 4.25 4.35 -12.70
CA GLY A 237 3.48 4.07 -13.91
C GLY A 237 3.68 2.63 -14.42
N THR A 238 2.97 2.24 -15.47
CA THR A 238 3.22 0.98 -16.18
C THR A 238 3.38 1.21 -17.68
N GLY A 239 3.89 0.21 -18.40
CA GLY A 239 4.04 0.23 -19.85
C GLY A 239 5.00 1.32 -20.34
N GLY A 240 4.52 2.12 -21.30
CA GLY A 240 5.31 3.17 -21.95
C GLY A 240 5.58 4.40 -21.06
N ASN A 241 4.83 4.54 -19.97
CA ASN A 241 4.89 5.68 -19.04
C ASN A 241 5.82 5.40 -17.85
N PHE A 242 6.47 4.24 -17.82
CA PHE A 242 7.45 3.91 -16.79
C PHE A 242 8.64 4.88 -16.84
N GLY A 243 8.68 5.85 -15.92
CA GLY A 243 9.75 6.83 -15.81
C GLY A 243 9.48 8.24 -16.29
N ALA A 244 8.25 8.57 -16.68
CA ALA A 244 7.94 9.92 -17.13
C ALA A 244 7.79 10.93 -15.98
N ASP A 245 7.27 10.48 -14.83
CA ASP A 245 6.64 11.40 -13.85
C ASP A 245 7.12 11.24 -12.41
N TYR A 246 8.35 10.75 -12.20
CA TYR A 246 8.90 10.57 -10.86
C TYR A 246 9.36 11.88 -10.19
N GLY A 247 9.25 13.02 -10.86
CA GLY A 247 9.81 14.28 -10.38
C GLY A 247 11.35 14.24 -10.25
N ALA A 248 11.90 15.13 -9.41
CA ALA A 248 13.34 15.19 -9.19
C ALA A 248 13.84 13.99 -8.36
N VAL A 249 15.10 13.61 -8.56
CA VAL A 249 15.78 12.68 -7.65
C VAL A 249 16.01 13.41 -6.33
N VAL A 250 15.37 12.95 -5.26
CA VAL A 250 15.54 13.52 -3.92
C VAL A 250 16.69 12.86 -3.17
N GLN A 251 16.97 11.58 -3.48
CA GLN A 251 18.11 10.86 -2.91
C GLN A 251 18.68 9.83 -3.88
N LEU A 252 19.99 9.87 -4.07
CA LEU A 252 20.74 8.86 -4.81
C LEU A 252 21.31 7.83 -3.82
N LEU A 253 20.97 6.57 -4.01
CA LEU A 253 21.44 5.47 -3.18
C LEU A 253 22.60 4.71 -3.87
N PRO A 254 23.39 3.91 -3.14
CA PRO A 254 24.35 2.99 -3.74
C PRO A 254 23.72 2.11 -4.85
N ASN A 255 24.53 1.62 -5.79
CA ASN A 255 23.99 0.74 -6.84
C ASN A 255 23.52 -0.59 -6.25
N LEU A 256 22.40 -1.11 -6.75
CA LEU A 256 21.93 -2.47 -6.53
C LEU A 256 22.54 -3.41 -7.57
N GLN A 257 23.16 -4.49 -7.10
CA GLN A 257 23.82 -5.48 -7.96
C GLN A 257 22.84 -6.61 -8.28
N PHE A 258 22.46 -6.75 -9.55
CA PHE A 258 21.65 -7.89 -10.02
C PHE A 258 22.52 -9.10 -10.33
N TYR A 259 22.07 -10.27 -9.89
CA TYR A 259 22.66 -11.57 -10.22
C TYR A 259 22.23 -12.05 -11.61
N ALA A 260 22.88 -13.11 -12.11
CA ALA A 260 22.63 -13.64 -13.45
C ALA A 260 21.24 -14.29 -13.62
N ASN A 261 20.57 -14.66 -12.53
CA ASN A 261 19.20 -15.18 -12.50
C ASN A 261 18.14 -14.06 -12.45
N GLY A 262 18.55 -12.78 -12.46
CA GLY A 262 17.63 -11.64 -12.35
C GLY A 262 17.13 -11.35 -10.93
N SER A 263 17.67 -12.01 -9.90
CA SER A 263 17.44 -11.60 -8.52
C SER A 263 18.43 -10.53 -8.08
N ALA A 264 18.09 -9.82 -7.00
CA ALA A 264 18.98 -8.88 -6.35
C ALA A 264 18.61 -8.78 -4.86
N GLU A 265 19.64 -8.57 -4.03
CA GLU A 265 19.50 -8.26 -2.61
C GLU A 265 20.24 -6.96 -2.33
N TYR A 266 19.63 -6.10 -1.53
CA TYR A 266 20.12 -4.77 -1.22
C TYR A 266 19.95 -4.52 0.27
N ASN A 267 21.00 -4.04 0.93
CA ASN A 267 20.91 -3.58 2.30
C ASN A 267 21.80 -2.33 2.42
N VAL A 268 21.19 -1.16 2.59
CA VAL A 268 21.89 0.11 2.71
C VAL A 268 21.30 0.96 3.81
N VAL A 269 22.14 1.86 4.32
CA VAL A 269 21.73 2.92 5.24
C VAL A 269 21.95 4.25 4.51
N ALA A 270 20.92 5.09 4.45
CA ALA A 270 21.00 6.44 3.95
C ALA A 270 21.07 7.41 5.14
N ASP A 271 22.24 8.04 5.28
CA ASP A 271 22.53 8.98 6.37
C ASP A 271 21.59 10.20 6.31
N ASP A 272 21.12 10.66 7.47
CA ASP A 272 20.27 11.85 7.64
C ASP A 272 18.91 11.79 6.89
N TRP A 273 18.39 10.58 6.66
CA TRP A 273 17.04 10.33 6.13
C TRP A 273 16.25 9.45 7.09
N ASN A 274 14.93 9.59 7.13
CA ASN A 274 14.04 8.69 7.86
C ASN A 274 12.77 8.41 7.04
N VAL A 275 11.97 7.42 7.47
CA VAL A 275 10.75 7.00 6.76
C VAL A 275 9.75 8.15 6.60
N ALA A 276 9.66 9.06 7.58
CA ALA A 276 8.73 10.19 7.48
C ALA A 276 9.15 11.22 6.41
N ASP A 277 10.45 11.31 6.09
CA ASP A 277 10.93 12.17 5.00
C ASP A 277 10.50 11.65 3.62
N LEU A 278 10.10 10.38 3.53
CA LEU A 278 9.63 9.72 2.29
C LEU A 278 8.10 9.66 2.19
N MET A 279 7.39 10.12 3.22
CA MET A 279 5.93 10.11 3.32
C MET A 279 5.39 11.54 3.29
N ASP A 280 5.82 12.32 2.29
CA ASP A 280 5.30 13.66 2.06
C ASP A 280 3.88 13.63 1.46
N SER A 281 3.34 14.77 1.05
CA SER A 281 1.96 14.87 0.53
C SER A 281 1.74 14.11 -0.77
N ASP A 282 2.80 13.83 -1.50
CA ASP A 282 2.75 13.32 -2.87
C ASP A 282 3.25 11.85 -2.92
N GLY A 283 3.75 11.36 -1.77
CA GLY A 283 4.46 10.10 -1.66
C GLY A 283 5.83 10.18 -2.32
N THR A 284 6.63 9.14 -2.15
CA THR A 284 7.95 9.03 -2.75
C THR A 284 8.05 7.76 -3.58
N ALA A 285 8.62 7.84 -4.79
CA ALA A 285 8.89 6.66 -5.60
C ALA A 285 10.29 6.10 -5.29
N TYR A 286 10.36 4.81 -4.99
CA TYR A 286 11.60 4.06 -4.92
C TYR A 286 11.87 3.38 -6.26
N VAL A 287 12.89 3.84 -6.99
CA VAL A 287 13.12 3.50 -8.40
C VAL A 287 14.46 2.80 -8.60
N ILE A 288 14.45 1.78 -9.46
CA ILE A 288 15.62 1.03 -9.90
C ILE A 288 15.80 1.24 -11.40
N HIS A 289 16.98 1.69 -11.83
CA HIS A 289 17.27 2.03 -13.22
C HIS A 289 18.05 0.95 -13.97
N ALA A 290 17.86 0.89 -15.29
CA ALA A 290 18.55 -0.03 -16.18
C ALA A 290 20.06 0.16 -16.25
N ALA A 291 20.58 1.34 -15.91
CA ALA A 291 22.02 1.65 -15.91
C ALA A 291 22.51 1.95 -14.50
N ALA A 292 23.82 1.84 -14.30
CA ALA A 292 24.49 2.12 -13.02
C ALA A 292 24.92 3.58 -12.92
N GLY A 293 25.04 4.11 -11.71
CA GLY A 293 25.57 5.45 -11.45
C GLY A 293 24.56 6.58 -11.73
N ASP A 294 25.08 7.77 -12.04
CA ASP A 294 24.32 9.00 -12.31
C ASP A 294 23.81 9.12 -13.75
N GLU A 295 24.29 8.26 -14.64
CA GLU A 295 23.74 8.10 -15.98
C GLU A 295 22.45 7.26 -15.91
N VAL A 296 21.35 7.91 -15.50
CA VAL A 296 20.02 7.28 -15.39
C VAL A 296 19.57 6.71 -16.73
N GLY A 297 19.73 5.39 -16.89
CA GLY A 297 19.02 4.62 -17.89
C GLY A 297 17.51 4.59 -17.58
N PRO A 298 16.68 4.04 -18.47
CA PRO A 298 15.25 3.92 -18.21
C PRO A 298 15.02 3.12 -16.91
N PRO A 299 13.98 3.45 -16.13
CA PRO A 299 13.64 2.69 -14.95
C PRO A 299 13.21 1.27 -15.34
N ILE A 300 13.48 0.30 -14.47
CA ILE A 300 13.16 -1.13 -14.67
C ILE A 300 12.29 -1.72 -13.56
N ALA A 301 12.32 -1.13 -12.37
CA ALA A 301 11.41 -1.44 -11.28
C ALA A 301 11.12 -0.17 -10.46
N CYS A 302 9.94 -0.11 -9.85
CA CYS A 302 9.47 1.02 -9.07
C CYS A 302 8.53 0.53 -7.97
N GLY A 303 8.59 1.13 -6.79
CA GLY A 303 7.57 0.98 -5.76
C GLY A 303 7.20 2.32 -5.14
N VAL A 304 5.94 2.44 -4.72
CA VAL A 304 5.40 3.67 -4.15
C VAL A 304 5.44 3.61 -2.63
N ILE A 305 6.03 4.63 -2.03
CA ILE A 305 5.86 4.96 -0.62
C ILE A 305 4.72 5.97 -0.59
N PRO A 306 3.57 5.64 0.02
CA PRO A 306 2.37 6.45 -0.08
C PRO A 306 2.56 7.76 0.67
N ALA A 307 1.75 8.72 0.28
CA ALA A 307 1.63 9.95 1.02
C ALA A 307 1.25 9.65 2.47
N GLY A 308 2.05 10.14 3.41
CA GLY A 308 1.70 10.11 4.82
C GLY A 308 0.83 11.30 5.15
N ALA A 309 -0.01 11.19 6.18
CA ALA A 309 -0.48 12.36 6.92
C ALA A 309 0.71 12.96 7.71
N GLY A 310 1.74 13.42 7.00
CA GLY A 310 2.90 14.06 7.59
C GLY A 310 2.45 15.29 8.38
N PRO A 311 3.08 15.61 9.52
CA PRO A 311 2.86 16.90 10.15
C PRO A 311 3.20 17.99 9.13
N ALA A 312 2.21 18.82 8.80
CA ALA A 312 2.33 19.91 7.84
C ALA A 312 3.69 20.63 8.01
N PRO A 313 4.43 20.89 6.92
CA PRO A 313 5.74 21.51 7.00
C PRO A 313 5.66 22.75 7.88
N ALA A 314 6.55 22.83 8.86
CA ALA A 314 6.59 23.99 9.75
C ALA A 314 6.65 25.25 8.88
N PRO A 315 5.73 26.22 9.08
CA PRO A 315 5.61 27.37 8.20
C PRO A 315 6.97 28.03 8.10
N VAL A 316 7.48 28.12 6.87
CA VAL A 316 8.66 28.90 6.56
C VAL A 316 8.36 30.29 7.09
N ASP A 317 9.15 30.76 8.06
CA ASP A 317 9.09 32.12 8.58
C ASP A 317 9.48 33.06 7.42
N VAL A 318 8.48 33.40 6.59
CA VAL A 318 8.56 34.47 5.61
C VAL A 318 8.52 35.74 6.44
N ASP A 319 9.71 36.24 6.74
CA ASP A 319 9.95 37.46 7.50
C ASP A 319 8.97 38.56 7.04
N GLY A 320 8.12 38.95 7.99
CA GLY A 320 6.90 39.68 7.73
C GLY A 320 7.09 41.07 7.12
N GLY A 321 6.21 41.39 6.19
CA GLY A 321 5.92 42.77 5.82
C GLY A 321 5.15 42.91 4.52
N ASP A 322 3.82 42.70 4.54
CA ASP A 322 2.87 43.76 4.19
C ASP A 322 1.44 43.32 4.48
N ASP A 323 0.58 44.30 4.70
CA ASP A 323 -0.71 44.25 5.35
C ASP A 323 -1.89 44.27 4.36
N GLY A 324 -2.32 43.12 3.84
CA GLY A 324 -3.63 43.09 3.19
C GLY A 324 -3.96 41.85 2.39
N SER A 325 -4.65 40.91 3.03
CA SER A 325 -5.84 40.21 2.50
C SER A 325 -5.97 40.20 0.97
N THR A 326 -5.15 39.40 0.30
CA THR A 326 -5.58 38.64 -0.87
C THR A 326 -5.34 37.19 -0.51
N SER A 327 -6.38 36.48 -0.07
CA SER A 327 -6.47 35.09 -0.52
C SER A 327 -6.53 35.23 -2.02
N ASP A 328 -5.43 34.94 -2.71
CA ASP A 328 -5.42 34.86 -4.16
C ASP A 328 -6.33 33.67 -4.50
N GLU A 329 -7.62 33.98 -4.60
CA GLU A 329 -8.68 33.12 -5.09
C GLU A 329 -8.22 32.71 -6.49
N ILE A 330 -7.83 31.44 -6.62
CA ILE A 330 -7.35 30.89 -7.88
C ILE A 330 -8.56 30.88 -8.79
N ASP A 331 -8.64 31.82 -9.73
CA ASP A 331 -9.67 31.81 -10.76
C ASP A 331 -9.49 30.51 -11.59
N PRO A 332 -10.42 29.54 -11.49
CA PRO A 332 -10.27 28.25 -12.17
C PRO A 332 -10.24 28.41 -13.70
N TYR A 333 -10.71 29.54 -14.23
CA TYR A 333 -10.65 29.86 -15.65
C TYR A 333 -9.29 30.39 -16.13
N GLU A 334 -8.35 30.65 -15.21
CA GLU A 334 -6.96 31.00 -15.54
C GLU A 334 -6.00 29.79 -15.48
N LEU A 335 -6.49 28.62 -15.06
CA LEU A 335 -5.73 27.37 -15.05
C LEU A 335 -5.46 26.87 -16.47
N SER A 336 -4.37 26.13 -16.66
CA SER A 336 -4.20 25.34 -17.87
C SER A 336 -5.25 24.23 -17.91
N ASP A 337 -5.61 23.75 -19.11
CA ASP A 337 -6.56 22.63 -19.25
C ASP A 337 -6.14 21.40 -18.42
N GLU A 338 -4.83 21.12 -18.35
CA GLU A 338 -4.25 20.06 -17.51
C GLU A 338 -4.48 20.32 -16.00
N ALA A 339 -4.20 21.54 -15.53
CA ALA A 339 -4.38 21.88 -14.11
C ALA A 339 -5.85 21.91 -13.70
N TYR A 340 -6.73 22.34 -14.61
CA TYR A 340 -8.17 22.28 -14.39
C TYR A 340 -8.66 20.83 -14.31
N LEU A 341 -8.21 19.94 -15.20
CA LEU A 341 -8.59 18.53 -15.15
C LEU A 341 -8.01 17.80 -13.93
N ALA A 342 -6.78 18.12 -13.52
CA ALA A 342 -6.21 17.58 -12.28
C ALA A 342 -7.04 17.99 -11.06
N LEU A 343 -7.45 19.26 -10.98
CA LEU A 343 -8.34 19.75 -9.94
C LEU A 343 -9.69 19.01 -9.95
N LEU A 344 -10.27 18.79 -11.14
CA LEU A 344 -11.52 18.03 -11.25
C LEU A 344 -11.38 16.57 -10.81
N VAL A 345 -10.23 15.94 -11.02
CA VAL A 345 -10.00 14.57 -10.56
C VAL A 345 -9.82 14.54 -9.04
N GLU A 346 -9.09 15.49 -8.48
CA GLU A 346 -8.85 15.59 -7.04
C GLU A 346 -10.15 15.88 -6.26
N THR A 347 -11.00 16.77 -6.78
CA THR A 347 -12.25 17.14 -6.11
C THR A 347 -13.48 16.36 -6.61
N GLY A 348 -13.31 15.51 -7.62
CA GLY A 348 -14.39 14.79 -8.27
C GLY A 348 -14.82 13.54 -7.51
N LEU A 349 -16.12 13.31 -7.48
CA LEU A 349 -16.73 12.07 -7.06
C LEU A 349 -17.37 11.40 -8.27
N VAL A 350 -17.35 10.08 -8.31
CA VAL A 350 -18.00 9.28 -9.35
C VAL A 350 -18.71 8.07 -8.77
N GLY A 351 -19.55 7.44 -9.57
CA GLY A 351 -20.19 6.18 -9.20
C GLY A 351 -20.90 5.52 -10.37
N ASP A 352 -20.90 4.20 -10.37
CA ASP A 352 -21.75 3.42 -11.28
C ASP A 352 -23.20 3.43 -10.80
N MET A 353 -24.13 3.79 -11.69
CA MET A 353 -25.56 3.77 -11.38
C MET A 353 -26.11 2.37 -11.65
N ILE A 354 -26.54 1.66 -10.59
CA ILE A 354 -27.10 0.31 -10.71
C ILE A 354 -28.63 0.29 -10.57
N ASN A 355 -29.29 -0.61 -11.31
CA ASN A 355 -30.72 -0.86 -11.21
C ASN A 355 -31.05 -1.90 -10.12
N ARG A 356 -32.35 -2.17 -9.92
CA ARG A 356 -32.82 -3.17 -8.92
C ARG A 356 -32.43 -4.60 -9.20
N ASP A 357 -32.03 -4.92 -10.42
CA ASP A 357 -31.50 -6.23 -10.77
C ASP A 357 -29.98 -6.32 -10.49
N GLY A 358 -29.36 -5.21 -10.07
CA GLY A 358 -27.93 -5.08 -9.81
C GLY A 358 -27.10 -4.85 -11.08
N GLU A 359 -27.75 -4.49 -12.19
CA GLU A 359 -27.08 -4.20 -13.45
C GLU A 359 -26.64 -2.73 -13.48
N VAL A 360 -25.42 -2.46 -13.94
CA VAL A 360 -24.93 -1.10 -14.22
C VAL A 360 -25.68 -0.56 -15.42
N ILE A 361 -26.42 0.51 -15.22
CA ILE A 361 -27.25 1.17 -16.24
C ILE A 361 -26.87 2.63 -16.44
N GLY A 362 -25.75 3.08 -15.91
CA GLY A 362 -25.33 4.47 -16.03
C GLY A 362 -24.15 4.82 -15.15
N SER A 363 -23.85 6.12 -15.09
CA SER A 363 -22.83 6.69 -14.22
C SER A 363 -23.29 8.02 -13.66
N VAL A 364 -22.70 8.40 -12.54
CA VAL A 364 -22.81 9.73 -11.95
C VAL A 364 -21.43 10.31 -11.74
N SER A 365 -21.29 11.61 -11.93
CA SER A 365 -20.10 12.38 -11.55
C SER A 365 -20.51 13.68 -10.85
N ALA A 366 -19.82 14.04 -9.77
CA ALA A 366 -20.02 15.27 -9.03
C ALA A 366 -18.67 15.98 -8.84
N PHE A 367 -18.52 17.18 -9.37
CA PHE A 367 -17.29 17.98 -9.25
C PHE A 367 -17.49 19.16 -8.33
N PHE A 368 -16.54 19.41 -7.43
CA PHE A 368 -16.66 20.46 -6.43
C PHE A 368 -15.67 21.59 -6.72
N LEU A 369 -16.19 22.79 -6.94
CA LEU A 369 -15.42 24.00 -7.22
C LEU A 369 -16.01 25.16 -6.42
N GLU A 370 -15.19 25.81 -5.58
CA GLU A 370 -15.56 27.03 -4.82
C GLU A 370 -16.85 26.91 -3.96
N GLY A 371 -17.17 25.70 -3.49
CA GLY A 371 -18.38 25.42 -2.70
C GLY A 371 -19.64 25.20 -3.54
N GLU A 372 -19.50 25.18 -4.86
CA GLU A 372 -20.49 24.70 -5.81
C GLU A 372 -20.21 23.24 -6.17
N MET A 373 -21.26 22.52 -6.56
CA MET A 373 -21.17 21.15 -7.08
C MET A 373 -21.78 21.10 -8.48
N GLU A 374 -21.00 20.69 -9.46
CA GLU A 374 -21.48 20.29 -10.80
C GLU A 374 -21.84 18.81 -10.77
N LEU A 375 -23.13 18.48 -10.83
CA LEU A 375 -23.62 17.10 -10.80
C LEU A 375 -24.09 16.70 -12.20
N SER A 376 -23.55 15.60 -12.72
CA SER A 376 -23.96 14.99 -13.99
C SER A 376 -24.32 13.52 -13.80
N ILE A 377 -25.45 13.09 -14.37
CA ILE A 377 -25.92 11.70 -14.31
C ILE A 377 -26.32 11.28 -15.72
N PHE A 378 -25.80 10.14 -16.17
CA PHE A 378 -26.20 9.52 -17.42
C PHE A 378 -26.70 8.12 -17.17
N MET A 379 -27.85 7.77 -17.77
CA MET A 379 -28.48 6.47 -17.58
C MET A 379 -29.06 5.94 -18.88
N ILE A 380 -29.15 4.62 -18.98
CA ILE A 380 -29.78 3.85 -20.04
C ILE A 380 -30.81 2.89 -19.45
N ASP A 381 -31.64 2.29 -20.30
CA ASP A 381 -32.64 1.29 -19.93
C ASP A 381 -33.64 1.75 -18.84
N LEU A 382 -33.89 3.06 -18.75
CA LEU A 382 -34.97 3.62 -17.91
C LEU A 382 -36.34 3.41 -18.59
N ASP A 383 -37.40 3.25 -17.79
CA ASP A 383 -38.77 3.19 -18.33
C ASP A 383 -39.16 4.56 -18.90
N PRO A 384 -39.37 4.69 -20.22
CA PRO A 384 -39.73 5.97 -20.86
C PRO A 384 -41.18 6.37 -20.61
N ALA A 385 -42.00 5.54 -19.96
CA ALA A 385 -43.35 5.92 -19.56
C ALA A 385 -43.36 7.05 -18.51
N GLU A 386 -42.27 7.19 -17.76
CA GLU A 386 -42.03 8.26 -16.79
C GLU A 386 -40.91 9.18 -17.30
N PRO A 387 -41.26 10.26 -18.04
CA PRO A 387 -40.27 11.11 -18.71
C PRO A 387 -39.46 12.00 -17.77
N TYR A 388 -39.85 12.08 -16.50
CA TYR A 388 -39.22 12.95 -15.49
C TYR A 388 -39.08 12.19 -14.18
N ARG A 389 -37.84 12.14 -13.66
CA ARG A 389 -37.51 11.44 -12.42
C ARG A 389 -36.90 12.40 -11.39
N ARG A 390 -37.22 12.18 -10.12
CA ARG A 390 -36.57 12.89 -9.01
C ARG A 390 -35.20 12.27 -8.75
N VAL A 391 -34.23 13.13 -8.45
CA VAL A 391 -32.87 12.77 -8.06
C VAL A 391 -32.58 13.29 -6.64
N ALA A 392 -31.86 12.54 -5.83
CA ALA A 392 -31.37 12.99 -4.54
C ALA A 392 -29.99 12.41 -4.21
N ILE A 393 -29.21 13.12 -3.39
CA ILE A 393 -28.05 12.58 -2.68
C ILE A 393 -28.50 12.15 -1.29
N THR A 394 -28.04 10.99 -0.86
CA THR A 394 -28.46 10.33 0.39
C THR A 394 -27.27 10.06 1.30
N SER A 395 -27.54 9.93 2.60
CA SER A 395 -26.55 9.93 3.68
C SER A 395 -25.77 8.62 3.88
N GLN A 396 -25.95 7.62 3.02
CA GLN A 396 -25.21 6.36 3.07
C GLN A 396 -24.87 5.92 1.65
N GLY A 397 -23.61 5.59 1.41
CA GLY A 397 -23.08 5.07 0.15
C GLY A 397 -23.48 3.62 -0.16
N THR A 398 -24.61 3.14 0.37
CA THR A 398 -25.00 1.73 0.28
C THR A 398 -26.06 1.49 -0.80
N CYS A 399 -25.62 1.09 -1.98
CA CYS A 399 -26.48 0.68 -3.09
C CYS A 399 -26.62 -0.84 -3.20
N ASN A 400 -27.44 -1.46 -2.33
CA ASN A 400 -27.64 -2.92 -2.34
C ASN A 400 -28.88 -3.34 -3.14
N ALA A 401 -28.73 -3.79 -4.38
CA ALA A 401 -29.85 -4.41 -5.10
C ALA A 401 -30.39 -5.67 -4.37
N PRO A 402 -31.72 -5.93 -4.38
CA PRO A 402 -32.76 -5.26 -5.17
C PRO A 402 -33.49 -4.11 -4.47
N SER A 403 -33.09 -3.73 -3.24
CA SER A 403 -33.74 -2.67 -2.48
C SER A 403 -32.71 -1.66 -2.01
N PHE A 404 -32.89 -0.42 -2.42
CA PHE A 404 -32.03 0.70 -2.07
C PHE A 404 -32.46 1.40 -0.77
N ASP A 405 -33.29 0.76 0.07
CA ASP A 405 -33.79 1.32 1.33
C ASP A 405 -32.68 1.62 2.36
N ARG A 406 -31.44 1.17 2.07
CA ARG A 406 -30.24 1.39 2.89
C ARG A 406 -29.39 2.58 2.44
N SER A 407 -29.81 3.34 1.43
CA SER A 407 -29.06 4.53 1.01
C SER A 407 -29.16 5.69 2.03
N GLY A 408 -29.98 5.59 3.07
CA GLY A 408 -30.06 6.57 4.14
C GLY A 408 -31.11 7.67 3.89
N GLU A 409 -30.98 8.78 4.62
CA GLU A 409 -31.88 9.92 4.48
C GLU A 409 -31.47 10.81 3.30
N GLU A 410 -32.41 11.52 2.68
CA GLU A 410 -32.11 12.51 1.63
C GLU A 410 -31.38 13.71 2.24
N LEU A 411 -30.13 13.91 1.83
CA LEU A 411 -29.33 15.07 2.19
C LEU A 411 -29.66 16.26 1.28
N ILE A 412 -29.65 16.01 -0.03
CA ILE A 412 -29.85 17.03 -1.06
C ILE A 412 -30.85 16.49 -2.06
N VAL A 413 -31.92 17.25 -2.28
CA VAL A 413 -32.92 16.94 -3.31
C VAL A 413 -32.67 17.85 -4.49
N MET A 414 -32.44 17.24 -5.65
CA MET A 414 -32.16 17.98 -6.86
C MET A 414 -33.35 18.87 -7.26
N PRO A 415 -33.12 20.15 -7.62
CA PRO A 415 -34.20 21.07 -7.93
C PRO A 415 -34.87 20.75 -9.27
N TYR A 416 -34.12 20.13 -10.20
CA TYR A 416 -34.62 19.73 -11.51
C TYR A 416 -34.86 18.23 -11.61
N GLU A 417 -35.61 17.87 -12.63
CA GLU A 417 -35.90 16.49 -13.02
C GLU A 417 -34.78 15.91 -13.89
N LEU A 418 -34.49 14.63 -13.72
CA LEU A 418 -33.78 13.83 -14.72
C LEU A 418 -34.77 13.56 -15.87
N GLU A 419 -34.44 14.01 -17.07
CA GLU A 419 -35.27 13.82 -18.26
C GLU A 419 -34.98 12.45 -18.89
N VAL A 420 -36.02 11.69 -19.21
CA VAL A 420 -35.94 10.37 -19.84
C VAL A 420 -36.57 10.41 -21.21
N TRP A 421 -35.81 10.04 -22.24
CA TRP A 421 -36.25 10.02 -23.63
C TRP A 421 -36.92 8.70 -24.04
N GLU A 422 -37.54 8.68 -25.22
CA GLU A 422 -38.33 7.55 -25.73
C GLU A 422 -37.53 6.23 -25.87
N ASP A 423 -36.20 6.31 -25.95
CA ASP A 423 -35.30 5.16 -26.04
C ASP A 423 -34.79 4.66 -24.68
N GLY A 424 -35.25 5.27 -23.58
CA GLY A 424 -34.84 4.91 -22.22
C GLY A 424 -33.51 5.51 -21.79
N TYR A 425 -32.90 6.37 -22.62
CA TYR A 425 -31.78 7.20 -22.20
C TYR A 425 -32.28 8.28 -21.24
N GLY A 426 -31.52 8.56 -20.18
CA GLY A 426 -31.79 9.64 -19.25
C GLY A 426 -30.52 10.44 -18.94
N ASP A 427 -30.69 11.74 -18.77
CA ASP A 427 -29.60 12.68 -18.50
C ASP A 427 -30.07 13.70 -17.46
N TYR A 428 -29.16 14.05 -16.56
CA TYR A 428 -29.30 15.11 -15.59
C TYR A 428 -27.99 15.89 -15.53
N PHE A 429 -28.08 17.21 -15.54
CA PHE A 429 -26.94 18.10 -15.36
C PHE A 429 -27.38 19.35 -14.61
N ASP A 430 -26.71 19.66 -13.50
CA ASP A 430 -27.02 20.86 -12.71
C ASP A 430 -25.82 21.38 -11.91
N TYR A 431 -25.90 22.67 -11.56
CA TYR A 431 -24.98 23.33 -10.65
C TYR A 431 -25.71 23.63 -9.34
N LEU A 432 -25.22 23.06 -8.25
CA LEU A 432 -25.76 23.31 -6.92
C LEU A 432 -24.82 24.26 -6.18
N GLU A 433 -25.37 25.34 -5.66
CA GLU A 433 -24.66 26.31 -4.82
C GLU A 433 -24.71 25.89 -3.34
N GLU A 434 -23.74 26.34 -2.53
CA GLU A 434 -23.70 26.16 -1.07
C GLU A 434 -23.69 24.69 -0.61
N VAL A 435 -23.10 23.79 -1.40
CA VAL A 435 -23.16 22.35 -1.15
C VAL A 435 -22.11 21.93 -0.11
N GLY A 436 -20.97 22.63 -0.03
CA GLY A 436 -19.81 22.27 0.80
C GLY A 436 -18.70 21.60 -0.01
N SER A 437 -17.79 20.87 0.64
CA SER A 437 -16.68 20.15 -0.02
C SER A 437 -17.06 18.70 -0.38
N SER A 438 -16.27 18.06 -1.25
CA SER A 438 -16.42 16.63 -1.59
C SER A 438 -16.29 15.72 -0.36
N GLU A 439 -15.41 16.08 0.59
CA GLU A 439 -15.13 15.31 1.81
C GLU A 439 -16.37 14.96 2.63
N GLN A 440 -17.38 15.83 2.66
CA GLN A 440 -18.61 15.56 3.42
C GLN A 440 -19.45 14.41 2.85
N PHE A 441 -19.20 14.01 1.60
CA PHE A 441 -19.86 12.89 0.93
C PHE A 441 -19.03 11.60 0.99
N LEU A 442 -17.78 11.69 1.47
CA LEU A 442 -16.82 10.60 1.64
C LEU A 442 -16.57 10.27 3.12
N ASP A 443 -17.58 10.45 3.97
CA ASP A 443 -17.48 10.03 5.37
C ASP A 443 -17.51 8.49 5.51
N GLU A 444 -17.44 7.98 6.75
CA GLU A 444 -17.42 6.53 7.02
C GLU A 444 -18.65 5.81 6.45
N ASP A 445 -19.80 6.50 6.36
CA ASP A 445 -21.04 5.95 5.82
C ASP A 445 -21.13 6.13 4.30
N GLY A 446 -20.36 7.07 3.74
CA GLY A 446 -20.37 7.47 2.34
C GLY A 446 -21.68 8.15 1.92
N SER A 447 -21.79 8.50 0.65
CA SER A 447 -23.03 9.04 0.07
C SER A 447 -23.41 8.29 -1.20
N ALA A 448 -24.69 8.33 -1.54
CA ALA A 448 -25.19 7.75 -2.78
C ALA A 448 -26.13 8.71 -3.50
N VAL A 449 -26.08 8.68 -4.83
CA VAL A 449 -27.06 9.33 -5.71
C VAL A 449 -28.16 8.33 -6.02
N VAL A 450 -29.41 8.72 -5.77
CA VAL A 450 -30.59 7.88 -6.01
C VAL A 450 -31.52 8.54 -7.02
N VAL A 451 -32.12 7.69 -7.87
CA VAL A 451 -33.12 8.10 -8.87
C VAL A 451 -34.42 7.38 -8.56
N TYR A 452 -35.51 8.14 -8.48
CA TYR A 452 -36.83 7.64 -8.13
C TYR A 452 -37.69 7.26 -9.36
N GLU A 453 -38.75 6.51 -9.10
CA GLU A 453 -39.71 6.05 -10.12
C GLU A 453 -40.37 7.21 -10.88
N SER A 454 -40.70 8.29 -10.17
CA SER A 454 -41.35 9.48 -10.72
C SER A 454 -40.80 10.77 -10.09
N TYR A 455 -41.11 11.90 -10.72
CA TYR A 455 -40.88 13.23 -10.14
C TYR A 455 -41.99 13.65 -9.16
N GLY A 456 -41.67 14.48 -8.17
CA GLY A 456 -42.63 15.13 -7.26
C GLY A 456 -42.45 14.79 -5.78
N ASP A 457 -43.42 15.23 -4.96
CA ASP A 457 -43.39 15.09 -3.48
C ASP A 457 -43.54 13.63 -2.99
N ASP A 458 -44.12 12.76 -3.83
CA ASP A 458 -44.29 11.32 -3.58
C ASP A 458 -43.69 10.57 -4.78
N PRO A 459 -42.35 10.53 -4.87
CA PRO A 459 -41.66 10.14 -6.10
C PRO A 459 -41.71 8.61 -6.34
N GLY A 460 -42.37 7.85 -5.47
CA GLY A 460 -42.42 6.40 -5.51
C GLY A 460 -41.15 5.77 -4.94
N GLU A 461 -40.80 4.59 -5.44
CA GLU A 461 -39.64 3.86 -4.95
C GLU A 461 -38.35 4.24 -5.70
N ILE A 462 -37.18 3.98 -5.12
CA ILE A 462 -35.87 4.18 -5.77
C ILE A 462 -35.71 3.12 -6.86
N VAL A 463 -35.44 3.55 -8.10
CA VAL A 463 -35.24 2.67 -9.27
C VAL A 463 -33.77 2.45 -9.62
N ALA A 464 -32.90 3.37 -9.24
CA ALA A 464 -31.46 3.24 -9.38
C ALA A 464 -30.68 3.95 -8.27
N CYS A 465 -29.48 3.48 -8.00
CA CYS A 465 -28.60 3.98 -6.95
C CYS A 465 -27.14 3.90 -7.44
N GLY A 466 -26.35 4.94 -7.22
CA GLY A 466 -24.90 4.93 -7.43
C GLY A 466 -24.19 5.43 -6.19
N SER A 467 -23.32 4.60 -5.63
CA SER A 467 -22.46 4.97 -4.51
C SER A 467 -21.41 5.98 -5.01
N LEU A 468 -21.22 7.08 -4.29
CA LEU A 468 -20.20 8.06 -4.61
C LEU A 468 -18.88 7.64 -3.98
N GLU A 469 -17.84 7.59 -4.79
CA GLU A 469 -16.45 7.39 -4.38
C GLU A 469 -15.55 8.45 -5.01
N SER A 470 -14.33 8.62 -4.50
CA SER A 470 -13.41 9.59 -5.10
C SER A 470 -13.05 9.17 -6.53
N MET A 471 -12.93 10.15 -7.44
CA MET A 471 -12.53 9.85 -8.82
C MET A 471 -11.16 9.18 -8.87
N THR A 472 -10.26 9.52 -7.95
CA THR A 472 -8.95 8.88 -7.81
C THR A 472 -9.07 7.39 -7.46
N ASP A 473 -9.93 7.04 -6.48
CA ASP A 473 -10.16 5.64 -6.11
C ASP A 473 -10.81 4.86 -7.25
N TRP A 474 -11.80 5.46 -7.91
CA TRP A 474 -12.44 4.86 -9.08
C TRP A 474 -11.44 4.62 -10.21
N LEU A 475 -10.60 5.60 -10.55
CA LEU A 475 -9.56 5.44 -11.58
C LEU A 475 -8.57 4.32 -11.19
N ALA A 476 -8.20 4.24 -9.91
CA ALA A 476 -7.32 3.20 -9.39
C ALA A 476 -7.92 1.79 -9.55
N ASP A 477 -9.23 1.62 -9.34
CA ASP A 477 -9.94 0.35 -9.55
C ASP A 477 -9.87 -0.14 -11.02
N TYR A 478 -9.78 0.78 -11.98
CA TYR A 478 -9.56 0.46 -13.39
C TYR A 478 -8.09 0.40 -13.79
N GLY A 479 -7.16 0.66 -12.87
CA GLY A 479 -5.73 0.74 -13.15
C GLY A 479 -5.35 1.87 -14.11
N ILE A 480 -6.10 2.98 -14.06
CA ILE A 480 -5.87 4.19 -14.86
C ILE A 480 -5.29 5.25 -13.92
N THR A 481 -4.22 5.94 -14.30
CA THR A 481 -3.73 7.07 -13.50
C THR A 481 -4.50 8.35 -13.80
N VAL A 482 -4.43 9.33 -12.89
CA VAL A 482 -5.01 10.67 -13.10
C VAL A 482 -4.46 11.29 -14.39
N GLU A 483 -3.15 11.19 -14.64
CA GLU A 483 -2.50 11.69 -15.84
C GLU A 483 -2.97 10.97 -17.10
N GLU A 484 -3.07 9.64 -17.07
CA GLU A 484 -3.59 8.86 -18.20
C GLU A 484 -5.04 9.23 -18.53
N TYR A 485 -5.85 9.50 -17.49
CA TYR A 485 -7.20 9.99 -17.65
C TYR A 485 -7.22 11.41 -18.24
N ILE A 486 -6.40 12.33 -17.73
CA ILE A 486 -6.25 13.69 -18.25
C ILE A 486 -5.80 13.67 -19.71
N GLU A 487 -4.76 12.90 -20.05
CA GLU A 487 -4.29 12.72 -21.42
C GLU A 487 -5.36 12.13 -22.33
N TYR A 488 -6.13 11.16 -21.84
CA TYR A 488 -7.25 10.58 -22.56
C TYR A 488 -8.32 11.62 -22.88
N ILE A 489 -8.74 12.40 -21.87
CA ILE A 489 -9.75 13.45 -22.03
C ILE A 489 -9.24 14.55 -22.97
N LEU A 490 -8.02 15.03 -22.77
CA LEU A 490 -7.40 16.02 -23.66
C LEU A 490 -7.29 15.46 -25.09
N GLY A 491 -6.88 14.20 -25.25
CA GLY A 491 -6.77 13.54 -26.55
C GLY A 491 -8.10 13.37 -27.30
N ILE A 492 -9.24 13.39 -26.60
CA ILE A 492 -10.58 13.41 -27.22
C ILE A 492 -10.98 14.83 -27.66
N LEU A 493 -10.53 15.85 -26.92
CA LEU A 493 -10.89 17.25 -27.16
C LEU A 493 -10.13 17.90 -28.32
N TRP A 494 -9.05 17.27 -28.82
CA TRP A 494 -8.24 17.72 -29.96
C TRP A 494 -8.40 16.83 -31.21
#